data_AF-A0A085W7P8-F1
#
_entry.id   AF-A0A085W7P8-F1
#
_cell.length_a   1.000
_cell.length_b   1.000
_cell.length_c   1.000
_cell.angle_alpha   90.00
_cell.angle_beta   90.00
_cell.angle_gamma   90.00
#
_symmetry.space_group_name_H-M   'P 1'
#
loop_
_entity.id
_entity.type
_entity.pdbx_description
1 polymer ?
#
loop_
_entity_poly.entity_id
_entity_poly.type
_entity_poly.pdbx_seq_one_letter_code
_entity_poly.pdbx_strand_id
1 'polypeptide(L)'
;MAAHLTGSGRYAALHFSCETGEAAGDDFAEAQRAILAGLRRAAEIHLPSELHPPPFPAAPNSSLLSAALTAWARACPRPLVLFFDEIDALRGQSLLSVLRQLREGFPDRPAFFPASVVLCGLRDVRDYKAASGGNPERLGTSSPFNIKVESFRLGDFTAQEVRELCAQYTADTGQAFSAPALSRLFELTRGQPWLVNALARELTEKLAVPQSEPISVDHVETAKERLILARATHLDSLMAKLHDPRVRRVIEPLLAGDVTTSDTYSEDVQYLRDLGLCAVNNPLRVANPIYREVIARVLAGSVEIQVEAEPKSFVLPDGRLDFDRLLREFTVFWRQHGEVLTAGVPYHEAAPQLVFMAFLQCVVNGGGFVDREYGVGRGRIDLLVRWPYQDQEQRRWQLHAVELKLWRENQADPLSDGLVQLDGYLERLGLPEGVLVLFDRRAQSRATPPGRFEQALTASGRSVTVLRV
;
A
#
# COMPACT_ATOMS: atom_id res chain seq x y z
N MET A 1 18.83 -12.25 -9.73
CA MET A 1 19.28 -13.50 -9.07
C MET A 1 19.65 -14.61 -10.06
N ALA A 2 18.78 -14.99 -11.00
CA ALA A 2 19.07 -16.04 -12.01
C ALA A 2 20.40 -15.79 -12.76
N ALA A 3 20.60 -14.58 -13.30
CA ALA A 3 21.85 -14.20 -13.97
C ALA A 3 23.10 -14.35 -13.07
N HIS A 4 22.99 -14.03 -11.78
CA HIS A 4 24.09 -14.19 -10.82
C HIS A 4 24.41 -15.67 -10.56
N LEU A 5 23.39 -16.53 -10.40
CA LEU A 5 23.58 -17.97 -10.25
C LEU A 5 24.23 -18.59 -11.48
N THR A 6 23.78 -18.22 -12.68
CA THR A 6 24.37 -18.66 -13.95
C THR A 6 25.80 -18.15 -14.10
N GLY A 7 26.05 -16.88 -13.77
CA GLY A 7 27.38 -16.26 -13.78
C GLY A 7 28.37 -16.88 -12.81
N SER A 8 27.90 -17.52 -11.73
CA SER A 8 28.77 -18.27 -10.81
C SER A 8 29.39 -19.53 -11.42
N GLY A 9 28.94 -19.95 -12.60
CA GLY A 9 29.41 -21.16 -13.29
C GLY A 9 28.88 -22.48 -12.73
N ARG A 10 28.22 -22.47 -11.55
CA ARG A 10 27.76 -23.68 -10.86
C ARG A 10 26.38 -24.17 -11.29
N TYR A 11 25.51 -23.27 -11.75
CA TYR A 11 24.12 -23.57 -12.07
C TYR A 11 23.76 -23.06 -13.46
N ALA A 12 22.72 -23.65 -14.04
CA ALA A 12 21.98 -23.06 -15.15
C ALA A 12 20.67 -22.52 -14.59
N ALA A 13 20.64 -21.21 -14.31
CA ALA A 13 19.50 -20.58 -13.68
C ALA A 13 18.72 -19.70 -14.66
N LEU A 14 17.40 -19.90 -14.74
CA LEU A 14 16.52 -19.16 -15.64
C LEU A 14 15.33 -18.58 -14.89
N HIS A 15 15.00 -17.34 -15.22
CA HIS A 15 13.74 -16.68 -14.88
C HIS A 15 12.86 -16.57 -16.11
N PHE A 16 11.56 -16.86 -15.93
CA PHE A 16 10.54 -16.72 -16.97
C PHE A 16 9.17 -16.48 -16.31
N SER A 17 8.27 -15.78 -17.01
CA SER A 17 6.90 -15.51 -16.54
C SER A 17 5.93 -16.61 -16.93
N CYS A 18 4.99 -16.92 -16.03
CA CYS A 18 3.86 -17.81 -16.26
C CYS A 18 2.59 -17.06 -16.75
N GLU A 19 2.63 -15.73 -16.87
CA GLU A 19 1.47 -14.87 -17.16
C GLU A 19 0.71 -15.29 -18.43
N THR A 20 1.45 -15.68 -19.48
CA THR A 20 0.82 -16.15 -20.73
C THR A 20 -0.11 -17.36 -20.56
N GLY A 21 0.03 -18.11 -19.48
CA GLY A 21 -0.86 -19.22 -19.14
C GLY A 21 -2.22 -18.78 -18.58
N GLU A 22 -2.40 -17.51 -18.17
CA GLU A 22 -3.69 -17.01 -17.64
C GLU A 22 -4.83 -17.15 -18.66
N ALA A 23 -4.54 -16.87 -19.93
CA ALA A 23 -5.52 -16.91 -21.01
C ALA A 23 -6.15 -18.31 -21.22
N ALA A 24 -5.46 -19.38 -20.79
CA ALA A 24 -5.94 -20.75 -20.89
C ALA A 24 -7.01 -21.09 -19.83
N GLY A 25 -7.16 -20.30 -18.76
CA GLY A 25 -8.10 -20.59 -17.68
C GLY A 25 -7.88 -21.97 -17.07
N ASP A 26 -8.89 -22.84 -17.12
CA ASP A 26 -8.83 -24.23 -16.64
C ASP A 26 -8.30 -25.24 -17.68
N ASP A 27 -7.97 -24.82 -18.91
CA ASP A 27 -7.29 -25.67 -19.88
C ASP A 27 -5.81 -25.85 -19.50
N PHE A 28 -5.57 -26.80 -18.61
CA PHE A 28 -4.25 -27.10 -18.11
C PHE A 28 -3.28 -27.59 -19.20
N ALA A 29 -3.78 -28.09 -20.33
CA ALA A 29 -2.93 -28.53 -21.42
C ALA A 29 -2.36 -27.31 -22.16
N GLU A 30 -3.22 -26.35 -22.47
CA GLU A 30 -2.81 -25.11 -23.14
C GLU A 30 -1.94 -24.23 -22.22
N ALA A 31 -2.29 -24.12 -20.94
CA ALA A 31 -1.47 -23.40 -19.96
C ALA A 31 -0.03 -23.94 -19.91
N GLN A 32 0.14 -25.27 -19.88
CA GLN A 32 1.47 -25.88 -19.88
C GLN A 32 2.25 -25.64 -21.17
N ARG A 33 1.60 -25.67 -22.34
CA ARG A 33 2.26 -25.35 -23.61
C ARG A 33 2.73 -23.90 -23.65
N ALA A 34 1.90 -22.96 -23.18
CA ALA A 34 2.26 -21.55 -23.07
C ALA A 34 3.49 -21.36 -22.17
N ILE A 35 3.50 -21.99 -20.99
CA ILE A 35 4.64 -21.96 -20.05
C ILE A 35 5.91 -22.52 -20.70
N LEU A 36 5.84 -23.68 -21.36
CA LEU A 36 7.00 -24.30 -22.01
C LEU A 36 7.53 -23.47 -23.17
N ALA A 37 6.64 -22.81 -23.93
CA ALA A 37 7.03 -21.89 -24.98
C ALA A 37 7.73 -20.64 -24.42
N GLY A 38 7.22 -20.08 -23.33
CA GLY A 38 7.85 -18.96 -22.61
C GLY A 38 9.22 -19.35 -22.04
N LEU A 39 9.31 -20.50 -21.40
CA LEU A 39 10.55 -21.06 -20.84
C LEU A 39 11.62 -21.27 -21.93
N ARG A 40 11.26 -21.86 -23.08
CA ARG A 40 12.21 -22.04 -24.19
C ARG A 40 12.71 -20.70 -24.71
N ARG A 41 11.80 -19.75 -24.96
CA ARG A 41 12.15 -18.41 -25.45
C ARG A 41 13.07 -17.68 -24.47
N ALA A 42 12.77 -17.73 -23.18
CA ALA A 42 13.60 -17.11 -22.16
C ALA A 42 14.99 -17.76 -22.08
N ALA A 43 15.08 -19.09 -22.20
CA ALA A 43 16.36 -19.78 -22.27
C ALA A 43 17.20 -19.33 -23.48
N GLU A 44 16.58 -19.23 -24.67
CA GLU A 44 17.25 -18.80 -25.90
C GLU A 44 17.80 -17.37 -25.81
N ILE A 45 17.09 -16.47 -25.11
CA ILE A 45 17.49 -15.07 -24.96
C ILE A 45 18.56 -14.90 -23.86
N HIS A 46 18.43 -15.60 -22.74
CA HIS A 46 19.16 -15.27 -21.51
C HIS A 46 20.23 -16.28 -21.11
N LEU A 47 20.27 -17.47 -21.72
CA LEU A 47 21.28 -18.49 -21.45
C LEU A 47 22.23 -18.68 -22.64
N PRO A 48 23.49 -19.02 -22.38
CA PRO A 48 24.38 -19.59 -23.40
C PRO A 48 23.79 -20.84 -24.05
N SER A 49 24.12 -21.09 -25.32
CA SER A 49 23.52 -22.18 -26.12
C SER A 49 23.77 -23.57 -25.54
N GLU A 50 24.88 -23.77 -24.85
CA GLU A 50 25.19 -25.02 -24.16
C GLU A 50 24.26 -25.33 -22.96
N LEU A 51 23.51 -24.32 -22.47
CA LEU A 51 22.55 -24.48 -21.36
C LEU A 51 21.10 -24.53 -21.84
N HIS A 52 20.85 -24.40 -23.15
CA HIS A 52 19.49 -24.38 -23.71
C HIS A 52 18.76 -25.72 -23.50
N PRO A 53 17.42 -25.70 -23.39
CA PRO A 53 16.64 -26.93 -23.36
C PRO A 53 16.76 -27.68 -24.68
N PRO A 54 16.79 -29.03 -24.66
CA PRO A 54 16.62 -29.82 -25.87
C PRO A 54 15.18 -29.67 -26.39
N PRO A 55 14.89 -30.14 -27.62
CA PRO A 55 13.52 -30.34 -28.06
C PRO A 55 12.73 -31.16 -27.03
N PHE A 56 11.65 -30.59 -26.52
CA PHE A 56 10.83 -31.27 -25.52
C PHE A 56 10.18 -32.52 -26.11
N PRO A 57 10.20 -33.65 -25.40
CA PRO A 57 9.61 -34.89 -25.88
C PRO A 57 8.09 -34.77 -25.96
N ALA A 58 7.48 -35.55 -26.85
CA ALA A 58 6.03 -35.74 -26.82
C ALA A 58 5.63 -36.45 -25.52
N ALA A 59 4.64 -35.89 -24.83
CA ALA A 59 4.12 -36.44 -23.59
C ALA A 59 2.61 -36.18 -23.48
N PRO A 60 1.86 -37.01 -22.72
CA PRO A 60 0.48 -36.72 -22.40
C PRO A 60 0.32 -35.35 -21.72
N ASN A 61 -0.85 -34.72 -21.90
CA ASN A 61 -1.12 -33.40 -21.31
C ASN A 61 -0.97 -33.39 -19.77
N SER A 62 -1.10 -34.53 -19.10
CA SER A 62 -0.95 -34.66 -17.64
C SER A 62 0.50 -34.66 -17.14
N SER A 63 1.49 -34.84 -18.02
CA SER A 63 2.91 -34.93 -17.66
C SER A 63 3.83 -34.09 -18.57
N LEU A 64 3.25 -33.19 -19.36
CA LEU A 64 3.95 -32.41 -20.38
C LEU A 64 5.07 -31.55 -19.78
N LEU A 65 4.79 -30.83 -18.70
CA LEU A 65 5.78 -30.03 -17.99
C LEU A 65 6.86 -30.92 -17.37
N SER A 66 6.47 -32.00 -16.67
CA SER A 66 7.43 -32.92 -16.03
C SER A 66 8.40 -33.54 -17.03
N ALA A 67 7.90 -34.01 -18.18
CA ALA A 67 8.71 -34.60 -19.24
C ALA A 67 9.70 -33.60 -19.85
N ALA A 68 9.27 -32.35 -20.07
CA ALA A 68 10.12 -31.28 -20.59
C ALA A 68 11.24 -30.90 -19.60
N LEU A 69 10.90 -30.72 -18.33
CA LEU A 69 11.87 -30.39 -17.27
C LEU A 69 12.87 -31.53 -17.04
N THR A 70 12.42 -32.78 -17.12
CA THR A 70 13.27 -33.96 -17.02
C THR A 70 14.26 -34.04 -18.19
N ALA A 71 13.77 -33.83 -19.42
CA ALA A 71 14.61 -33.82 -20.61
C ALA A 71 15.68 -32.73 -20.52
N TRP A 72 15.32 -31.53 -20.04
CA TRP A 72 16.28 -30.46 -19.85
C TRP A 72 17.29 -30.74 -18.75
N ALA A 73 16.86 -31.23 -17.58
CA ALA A 73 17.77 -31.54 -16.48
C ALA A 73 18.84 -32.58 -16.87
N ARG A 74 18.48 -33.56 -17.70
CA ARG A 74 19.40 -34.58 -18.22
C ARG A 74 20.39 -34.05 -19.26
N ALA A 75 19.94 -33.12 -20.10
CA ALA A 75 20.75 -32.57 -21.19
C ALA A 75 21.65 -31.41 -20.73
N CYS A 76 21.22 -30.65 -19.72
CA CYS A 76 21.95 -29.49 -19.25
C CYS A 76 23.23 -29.93 -18.53
N PRO A 77 24.41 -29.36 -18.87
CA PRO A 77 25.67 -29.72 -18.22
C PRO A 77 25.76 -29.23 -16.77
N ARG A 78 24.79 -28.40 -16.33
CA ARG A 78 24.75 -27.82 -14.98
C ARG A 78 23.39 -28.08 -14.34
N PRO A 79 23.33 -28.24 -13.01
CA PRO A 79 22.06 -28.34 -12.30
C PRO A 79 21.17 -27.12 -12.56
N LEU A 80 19.90 -27.37 -12.92
CA LEU A 80 18.94 -26.32 -13.25
C LEU A 80 18.37 -25.65 -11.99
N VAL A 81 18.21 -24.32 -12.04
CA VAL A 81 17.45 -23.54 -11.04
C VAL A 81 16.44 -22.67 -11.77
N LEU A 82 15.15 -22.95 -11.59
CA LEU A 82 14.10 -22.29 -12.37
C LEU A 82 13.25 -21.37 -11.50
N PHE A 83 13.08 -20.12 -11.93
CA PHE A 83 12.18 -19.13 -11.32
C PHE A 83 10.92 -19.03 -12.17
N PHE A 84 9.84 -19.62 -11.68
CA PHE A 84 8.50 -19.50 -12.25
C PHE A 84 7.88 -18.23 -11.70
N ASP A 85 8.00 -17.14 -12.45
CA ASP A 85 7.44 -15.85 -12.06
C ASP A 85 5.95 -15.78 -12.37
N GLU A 86 5.23 -14.99 -11.58
CA GLU A 86 3.77 -14.80 -11.68
C GLU A 86 3.01 -16.14 -11.75
N ILE A 87 3.43 -17.12 -10.93
CA ILE A 87 2.77 -18.44 -10.91
C ILE A 87 1.28 -18.32 -10.56
N ASP A 88 0.91 -17.25 -9.87
CA ASP A 88 -0.43 -16.90 -9.47
C ASP A 88 -1.33 -16.34 -10.57
N ALA A 89 -0.77 -16.09 -11.75
CA ALA A 89 -1.54 -15.88 -12.97
C ALA A 89 -2.33 -17.15 -13.34
N LEU A 90 -1.79 -18.34 -13.04
CA LEU A 90 -2.48 -19.61 -13.23
C LEU A 90 -3.55 -19.80 -12.16
N ARG A 91 -4.72 -20.31 -12.57
CA ARG A 91 -5.84 -20.58 -11.65
C ARG A 91 -6.41 -21.97 -11.86
N GLY A 92 -7.21 -22.42 -10.90
CA GLY A 92 -7.98 -23.66 -10.99
C GLY A 92 -7.15 -24.88 -11.36
N GLN A 93 -7.58 -25.61 -12.39
CA GLN A 93 -6.93 -26.85 -12.84
C GLN A 93 -5.54 -26.64 -13.43
N SER A 94 -5.29 -25.49 -14.05
CA SER A 94 -3.98 -25.16 -14.65
C SER A 94 -2.89 -25.06 -13.58
N LEU A 95 -3.15 -24.30 -12.51
CA LEU A 95 -2.24 -24.21 -11.38
C LEU A 95 -2.04 -25.58 -10.70
N LEU A 96 -3.14 -26.30 -10.45
CA LEU A 96 -3.09 -27.62 -9.80
C LEU A 96 -2.27 -28.64 -10.61
N SER A 97 -2.40 -28.63 -11.94
CA SER A 97 -1.64 -29.51 -12.84
C SER A 97 -0.14 -29.23 -12.75
N VAL A 98 0.26 -27.96 -12.86
CA VAL A 98 1.67 -27.54 -12.77
C VAL A 98 2.27 -27.97 -11.42
N LEU A 99 1.58 -27.67 -10.31
CA LEU A 99 2.06 -28.05 -8.98
C LEU A 99 2.20 -29.57 -8.84
N ARG A 100 1.20 -30.36 -9.25
CA ARG A 100 1.29 -31.84 -9.15
C ARG A 100 2.51 -32.40 -9.88
N GLN A 101 2.81 -31.89 -11.07
CA GLN A 101 3.96 -32.32 -11.85
C GLN A 101 5.30 -31.90 -11.22
N LEU A 102 5.39 -30.69 -10.66
CA LEU A 102 6.57 -30.26 -9.90
C LEU A 102 6.78 -31.11 -8.65
N ARG A 103 5.71 -31.55 -7.99
CA ARG A 103 5.77 -32.47 -6.84
C ARG A 103 6.32 -33.82 -7.23
N GLU A 104 5.79 -34.37 -8.32
CA GLU A 104 6.12 -35.70 -8.79
C GLU A 104 7.63 -35.81 -9.10
N GLY A 105 8.21 -34.80 -9.77
CA GLY A 105 9.65 -34.79 -10.09
C GLY A 105 10.59 -34.39 -8.94
N PHE A 106 10.06 -33.92 -7.80
CA PHE A 106 10.89 -33.45 -6.67
C PHE A 106 11.92 -34.47 -6.14
N PRO A 107 11.62 -35.78 -6.02
CA PRO A 107 12.56 -36.80 -5.54
C PRO A 107 13.74 -37.04 -6.49
N ASP A 108 13.59 -36.72 -7.77
CA ASP A 108 14.54 -37.07 -8.84
C ASP A 108 15.63 -36.00 -9.06
N ARG A 109 15.64 -34.97 -8.22
CA ARG A 109 16.62 -33.88 -8.26
C ARG A 109 17.98 -34.31 -7.72
N PRO A 110 19.10 -33.72 -8.22
CA PRO A 110 19.17 -32.78 -9.33
C PRO A 110 19.37 -33.46 -10.71
N ALA A 111 19.53 -34.79 -10.75
CA ALA A 111 20.02 -35.49 -11.93
C ALA A 111 18.96 -35.66 -13.04
N PHE A 112 17.69 -35.83 -12.67
CA PHE A 112 16.60 -36.07 -13.60
C PHE A 112 15.47 -35.05 -13.49
N PHE A 113 15.64 -34.03 -12.65
CA PHE A 113 14.68 -32.92 -12.50
C PHE A 113 15.41 -31.66 -12.00
N PRO A 114 14.90 -30.43 -12.24
CA PRO A 114 15.59 -29.20 -11.84
C PRO A 114 15.99 -29.20 -10.36
N ALA A 115 17.26 -28.88 -10.08
CA ALA A 115 17.83 -28.92 -8.73
C ALA A 115 17.03 -28.04 -7.75
N SER A 116 16.53 -26.90 -8.21
CA SER A 116 15.61 -26.07 -7.45
C SER A 116 14.58 -25.40 -8.35
N VAL A 117 13.38 -25.19 -7.81
CA VAL A 117 12.30 -24.43 -8.42
C VAL A 117 11.83 -23.40 -7.41
N VAL A 118 11.79 -22.14 -7.84
CA VAL A 118 11.29 -21.01 -7.07
C VAL A 118 10.01 -20.56 -7.73
N LEU A 119 8.91 -20.59 -6.97
CA LEU A 119 7.61 -20.10 -7.40
C LEU A 119 7.46 -18.67 -6.87
N CYS A 120 7.43 -17.68 -7.76
CA CYS A 120 7.23 -16.29 -7.39
C CYS A 120 5.79 -15.88 -7.70
N GLY A 121 5.13 -15.24 -6.75
CA GLY A 121 3.77 -14.72 -6.90
C GLY A 121 3.44 -13.76 -5.76
N LEU A 122 2.30 -13.07 -5.85
CA LEU A 122 1.88 -12.10 -4.84
C LEU A 122 1.34 -12.73 -3.56
N ARG A 123 1.00 -14.02 -3.59
CA ARG A 123 0.51 -14.77 -2.42
C ARG A 123 1.23 -16.10 -2.29
N ASP A 124 1.15 -16.67 -1.10
CA ASP A 124 1.64 -18.02 -0.89
C ASP A 124 0.81 -19.00 -1.72
N VAL A 125 1.47 -19.96 -2.36
CA VAL A 125 0.79 -20.99 -3.17
C VAL A 125 -0.26 -21.75 -2.31
N ARG A 126 -0.09 -21.81 -0.99
CA ARG A 126 -1.07 -22.40 -0.05
C ARG A 126 -2.40 -21.62 0.03
N ASP A 127 -2.39 -20.31 -0.18
CA ASP A 127 -3.59 -19.47 -0.07
C ASP A 127 -4.54 -19.67 -1.25
N TYR A 128 -4.04 -20.23 -2.36
CA TYR A 128 -4.86 -20.63 -3.52
C TYR A 128 -5.73 -21.86 -3.22
N LYS A 129 -5.53 -22.55 -2.09
CA LYS A 129 -6.38 -23.66 -1.63
C LYS A 129 -7.85 -23.25 -1.52
N ALA A 130 -8.12 -22.03 -1.04
CA ALA A 130 -9.47 -21.49 -0.88
C ALA A 130 -10.07 -20.97 -2.21
N ALA A 131 -9.24 -20.43 -3.11
CA ALA A 131 -9.69 -19.87 -4.39
C ALA A 131 -9.98 -20.93 -5.46
N SER A 132 -9.38 -22.13 -5.34
CA SER A 132 -9.49 -23.21 -6.33
C SER A 132 -10.78 -24.06 -6.19
N GLY A 133 -11.76 -23.61 -5.39
CA GLY A 133 -13.04 -24.30 -5.20
C GLY A 133 -12.95 -25.69 -4.53
N GLY A 134 -11.78 -26.06 -3.99
CA GLY A 134 -11.58 -27.33 -3.32
C GLY A 134 -12.17 -27.31 -1.92
N ASN A 135 -12.98 -28.32 -1.58
CA ASN A 135 -13.46 -28.51 -0.21
C ASN A 135 -12.24 -28.60 0.75
N PRO A 136 -12.07 -27.69 1.74
CA PRO A 136 -10.87 -27.61 2.57
C PRO A 136 -10.48 -28.92 3.26
N GLU A 137 -11.49 -29.75 3.55
CA GLU A 137 -11.39 -31.07 4.20
C GLU A 137 -10.97 -32.21 3.25
N ARG A 138 -11.18 -32.09 1.93
CA ARG A 138 -10.80 -33.15 0.96
C ARG A 138 -9.31 -33.20 0.65
N LEU A 139 -8.56 -32.19 1.05
CA LEU A 139 -7.13 -32.03 0.77
C LEU A 139 -6.29 -32.37 2.01
N GLY A 140 -6.42 -33.62 2.47
CA GLY A 140 -5.54 -34.21 3.48
C GLY A 140 -4.07 -34.25 3.07
N THR A 141 -3.29 -35.13 3.68
CA THR A 141 -1.81 -35.30 3.55
C THR A 141 -1.25 -35.37 2.11
N SER A 142 -2.10 -35.58 1.10
CA SER A 142 -1.79 -35.61 -0.33
C SER A 142 -1.92 -34.25 -1.05
N SER A 143 -2.04 -33.13 -0.34
CA SER A 143 -2.12 -31.79 -0.93
C SER A 143 -0.97 -31.47 -1.92
N PRO A 144 -1.25 -31.06 -3.18
CA PRO A 144 -0.21 -30.65 -4.13
C PRO A 144 0.56 -29.41 -3.66
N PHE A 145 0.09 -28.74 -2.61
CA PHE A 145 0.76 -27.60 -1.99
C PHE A 145 1.90 -28.00 -1.01
N ASN A 146 2.09 -29.31 -0.76
CA ASN A 146 3.18 -29.87 0.05
C ASN A 146 4.48 -30.13 -0.76
N ILE A 147 4.81 -29.27 -1.73
CA ILE A 147 6.07 -29.29 -2.52
C ILE A 147 7.14 -28.40 -1.88
N LYS A 148 6.72 -27.63 -0.89
CA LYS A 148 7.40 -26.45 -0.39
C LYS A 148 8.37 -26.82 0.72
N VAL A 149 9.65 -26.48 0.52
CA VAL A 149 10.68 -26.58 1.56
C VAL A 149 10.64 -25.34 2.46
N GLU A 150 10.61 -24.12 1.89
CA GLU A 150 10.63 -22.86 2.66
C GLU A 150 9.76 -21.71 2.08
N SER A 151 9.23 -20.92 3.01
CA SER A 151 8.66 -19.55 2.94
C SER A 151 9.62 -18.39 2.79
N PHE A 152 9.98 -17.94 1.59
CA PHE A 152 10.73 -16.68 1.48
C PHE A 152 9.82 -15.53 1.10
N ARG A 153 9.64 -14.59 2.03
CA ARG A 153 9.05 -13.29 1.74
C ARG A 153 10.17 -12.31 1.47
N LEU A 154 10.17 -11.69 0.29
CA LEU A 154 10.99 -10.51 0.07
C LEU A 154 10.39 -9.37 0.91
N GLY A 155 11.14 -8.90 1.89
CA GLY A 155 10.70 -7.85 2.80
C GLY A 155 10.80 -6.46 2.19
N ASP A 156 10.24 -5.49 2.92
CA ASP A 156 10.52 -4.08 2.68
C ASP A 156 11.98 -3.76 3.04
N PHE A 157 12.56 -2.77 2.37
CA PHE A 157 13.89 -2.28 2.71
C PHE A 157 13.93 -1.75 4.14
N THR A 158 15.01 -2.04 4.86
CA THR A 158 15.35 -1.35 6.08
C THR A 158 15.75 0.10 5.80
N ALA A 159 15.72 0.94 6.83
CA ALA A 159 16.23 2.31 6.71
C ALA A 159 17.70 2.36 6.26
N GLN A 160 18.50 1.32 6.57
CA GLN A 160 19.88 1.22 6.12
C GLN A 160 19.97 0.87 4.63
N GLU A 161 19.20 -0.10 4.16
CA GLU A 161 19.16 -0.48 2.74
C GLU A 161 18.64 0.67 1.85
N VAL A 162 17.67 1.46 2.34
CA VAL A 162 17.24 2.69 1.63
C VAL A 162 18.39 3.70 1.52
N ARG A 163 19.17 3.90 2.59
CA ARG A 163 20.34 4.79 2.55
C ARG A 163 21.41 4.26 1.60
N GLU A 164 21.65 2.96 1.62
CA GLU A 164 22.64 2.31 0.74
C GLU A 164 22.24 2.44 -0.73
N LEU A 165 20.96 2.23 -1.05
CA LEU A 165 20.42 2.45 -2.39
C LEU A 165 20.63 3.90 -2.87
N CYS A 166 20.30 4.89 -2.03
CA CYS A 166 20.53 6.29 -2.36
C CYS A 166 22.03 6.67 -2.41
N ALA A 167 22.88 5.97 -1.65
CA ALA A 167 24.33 6.18 -1.68
C ALA A 167 24.95 5.70 -3.00
N GLN A 168 24.44 4.60 -3.59
CA GLN A 168 24.85 4.16 -4.93
C GLN A 168 24.57 5.26 -5.97
N TYR A 169 23.37 5.84 -5.95
CA TYR A 169 23.04 6.99 -6.80
C TYR A 169 23.96 8.20 -6.57
N THR A 170 24.26 8.50 -5.30
CA THR A 170 25.17 9.60 -4.95
C THR A 170 26.58 9.35 -5.48
N ALA A 171 27.06 8.09 -5.43
CA ALA A 171 28.37 7.72 -5.97
C ALA A 171 28.42 7.84 -7.50
N ASP A 172 27.33 7.48 -8.19
CA ASP A 172 27.26 7.49 -9.65
C ASP A 172 27.09 8.91 -10.23
N THR A 173 26.38 9.79 -9.51
CA THR A 173 25.98 11.11 -10.03
C THR A 173 26.66 12.29 -9.35
N GLY A 174 27.23 12.09 -8.16
CA GLY A 174 27.73 13.16 -7.29
C GLY A 174 26.64 13.95 -6.56
N GLN A 175 25.35 13.73 -6.84
CA GLN A 175 24.25 14.42 -6.17
C GLN A 175 23.92 13.74 -4.84
N ALA A 176 24.13 14.47 -3.74
CA ALA A 176 23.90 13.95 -2.40
C ALA A 176 22.43 14.03 -1.96
N PHE A 177 21.99 13.07 -1.15
CA PHE A 177 20.78 13.19 -0.34
C PHE A 177 21.13 13.70 1.05
N SER A 178 20.38 14.68 1.56
CA SER A 178 20.50 15.09 2.96
C SER A 178 20.00 13.98 3.91
N ALA A 179 20.61 13.87 5.10
CA ALA A 179 20.20 12.87 6.10
C ALA A 179 18.73 12.99 6.54
N PRO A 180 18.15 14.21 6.69
CA PRO A 180 16.72 14.38 6.93
C PRO A 180 15.86 13.90 5.75
N ALA A 181 16.27 14.12 4.49
CA ALA A 181 15.53 13.62 3.32
C ALA A 181 15.48 12.09 3.27
N LEU A 182 16.59 11.41 3.56
CA LEU A 182 16.63 9.94 3.65
C LEU A 182 15.72 9.41 4.75
N SER A 183 15.73 10.06 5.91
CA SER A 183 14.85 9.70 7.04
C SER A 183 13.39 9.87 6.66
N ARG A 184 13.05 10.96 5.97
CA ARG A 184 11.68 11.23 5.52
C ARG A 184 11.22 10.27 4.42
N LEU A 185 12.09 9.96 3.45
CA LEU A 185 11.81 8.99 2.40
C LEU A 185 11.50 7.61 3.02
N PHE A 186 12.29 7.16 3.97
CA PHE A 186 12.01 5.91 4.69
C PHE A 186 10.72 5.99 5.51
N GLU A 187 10.44 7.11 6.19
CA GLU A 187 9.20 7.29 6.95
C GLU A 187 7.96 7.14 6.06
N LEU A 188 7.94 7.83 4.92
CA LEU A 188 6.82 7.86 3.97
C LEU A 188 6.56 6.52 3.30
N THR A 189 7.63 5.78 2.99
CA THR A 189 7.56 4.52 2.24
C THR A 189 7.52 3.30 3.14
N ARG A 190 8.00 3.43 4.38
CA ARG A 190 8.36 2.32 5.27
C ARG A 190 9.26 1.26 4.61
N GLY A 191 10.03 1.64 3.60
CA GLY A 191 10.91 0.75 2.87
C GLY A 191 10.23 -0.05 1.75
N GLN A 192 8.94 0.18 1.49
CA GLN A 192 8.24 -0.55 0.44
C GLN A 192 8.96 -0.35 -0.90
N PRO A 193 9.45 -1.42 -1.55
CA PRO A 193 10.45 -1.30 -2.61
C PRO A 193 9.99 -0.46 -3.80
N TRP A 194 8.72 -0.59 -4.20
CA TRP A 194 8.18 0.19 -5.31
C TRP A 194 8.10 1.68 -4.99
N LEU A 195 7.62 2.06 -3.80
CA LEU A 195 7.48 3.44 -3.34
C LEU A 195 8.85 4.11 -3.17
N VAL A 196 9.84 3.40 -2.60
CA VAL A 196 11.21 3.89 -2.49
C VAL A 196 11.77 4.25 -3.86
N ASN A 197 11.68 3.32 -4.82
CA ASN A 197 12.17 3.54 -6.17
C ASN A 197 11.34 4.58 -6.94
N ALA A 198 10.02 4.61 -6.76
CA ALA A 198 9.14 5.58 -7.40
C ALA A 198 9.43 7.01 -6.92
N LEU A 199 9.61 7.22 -5.61
CA LEU A 199 10.02 8.53 -5.10
C LEU A 199 11.42 8.92 -5.56
N ALA A 200 12.38 7.98 -5.54
CA ALA A 200 13.73 8.25 -6.04
C ALA A 200 13.69 8.67 -7.52
N ARG A 201 12.89 8.00 -8.35
CA ARG A 201 12.67 8.38 -9.75
C ARG A 201 11.98 9.73 -9.90
N GLU A 202 10.95 10.02 -9.10
CA GLU A 202 10.30 11.33 -9.11
C GLU A 202 11.29 12.45 -8.78
N LEU A 203 12.15 12.25 -7.78
CA LEU A 203 13.16 13.23 -7.38
C LEU A 203 14.22 13.46 -8.46
N THR A 204 14.74 12.38 -9.02
CA THR A 204 15.94 12.41 -9.87
C THR A 204 15.62 12.63 -11.36
N GLU A 205 14.48 12.14 -11.85
CA GLU A 205 14.12 12.22 -13.27
C GLU A 205 12.96 13.18 -13.56
N LYS A 206 11.97 13.30 -12.66
CA LYS A 206 10.72 14.04 -12.95
C LYS A 206 10.73 15.47 -12.43
N LEU A 207 11.05 15.65 -11.16
CA LEU A 207 11.42 16.94 -10.61
C LEU A 207 12.75 17.40 -11.15
N ALA A 208 13.64 16.43 -11.45
CA ALA A 208 14.98 16.67 -11.96
C ALA A 208 15.70 17.75 -11.13
N VAL A 209 15.74 17.55 -9.81
CA VAL A 209 16.42 18.46 -8.89
C VAL A 209 17.85 18.68 -9.40
N PRO A 210 18.30 19.93 -9.59
CA PRO A 210 19.63 20.20 -10.14
C PRO A 210 20.72 19.44 -9.38
N GLN A 211 21.63 18.78 -10.09
CA GLN A 211 22.67 17.94 -9.46
C GLN A 211 23.60 18.71 -8.51
N SER A 212 23.72 20.03 -8.70
CA SER A 212 24.47 20.91 -7.80
C SER A 212 23.80 21.12 -6.43
N GLU A 213 22.52 20.76 -6.31
CA GLU A 213 21.73 20.92 -5.10
C GLU A 213 21.49 19.55 -4.43
N PRO A 214 21.71 19.43 -3.10
CA PRO A 214 21.39 18.22 -2.39
C PRO A 214 19.87 18.00 -2.32
N ILE A 215 19.46 16.74 -2.39
CA ILE A 215 18.04 16.39 -2.24
C ILE A 215 17.60 16.63 -0.79
N SER A 216 16.63 17.53 -0.63
CA SER A 216 16.11 18.03 0.65
C SER A 216 14.78 17.35 1.02
N VAL A 217 14.30 17.61 2.24
CA VAL A 217 12.98 17.15 2.69
C VAL A 217 11.86 17.75 1.84
N ASP A 218 11.97 19.02 1.45
CA ASP A 218 10.96 19.70 0.63
C ASP A 218 10.85 19.07 -0.77
N HIS A 219 11.97 18.60 -1.35
CA HIS A 219 11.96 17.83 -2.58
C HIS A 219 11.20 16.51 -2.40
N VAL A 220 11.43 15.79 -1.29
CA VAL A 220 10.75 14.52 -0.98
C VAL A 220 9.25 14.73 -0.81
N GLU A 221 8.83 15.77 -0.09
CA GLU A 221 7.40 16.10 0.06
C GLU A 221 6.75 16.43 -1.28
N THR A 222 7.43 17.22 -2.12
CA THR A 222 6.94 17.56 -3.46
C THR A 222 6.82 16.31 -4.35
N ALA A 223 7.81 15.41 -4.30
CA ALA A 223 7.78 14.15 -5.03
C ALA A 223 6.64 13.23 -4.54
N LYS A 224 6.41 13.17 -3.23
CA LYS A 224 5.29 12.42 -2.62
C LYS A 224 3.95 12.91 -3.17
N GLU A 225 3.70 14.23 -3.12
CA GLU A 225 2.45 14.81 -3.64
C GLU A 225 2.25 14.51 -5.13
N ARG A 226 3.30 14.69 -5.94
CA ARG A 226 3.24 14.38 -7.39
C ARG A 226 2.93 12.91 -7.64
N LEU A 227 3.54 11.99 -6.90
CA LEU A 227 3.30 10.55 -7.02
C LEU A 227 1.84 10.20 -6.70
N ILE A 228 1.28 10.80 -5.66
CA ILE A 228 -0.12 10.58 -5.23
C ILE A 228 -1.10 11.20 -6.23
N LEU A 229 -0.80 12.39 -6.76
CA LEU A 229 -1.61 13.07 -7.77
C LEU A 229 -1.61 12.35 -9.12
N ALA A 230 -0.45 11.85 -9.54
CA ALA A 230 -0.26 11.19 -10.83
C ALA A 230 -0.96 9.82 -10.93
N ARG A 231 -1.51 9.29 -9.83
CA ARG A 231 -2.17 7.97 -9.77
C ARG A 231 -1.35 6.90 -10.51
N ALA A 232 -0.10 6.72 -10.09
CA ALA A 232 0.77 5.72 -10.71
C ALA A 232 0.07 4.34 -10.72
N THR A 233 0.27 3.56 -11.79
CA THR A 233 -0.46 2.30 -12.07
C THR A 233 -0.53 1.33 -10.89
N HIS A 234 0.54 1.26 -10.08
CA HIS A 234 0.58 0.46 -8.85
C HIS A 234 -0.45 0.92 -7.82
N LEU A 235 -0.59 2.24 -7.62
CA LEU A 235 -1.60 2.80 -6.74
C LEU A 235 -3.00 2.50 -7.26
N ASP A 236 -3.25 2.64 -8.57
CA ASP A 236 -4.56 2.34 -9.16
C ASP A 236 -4.98 0.87 -8.96
N SER A 237 -4.04 -0.07 -9.15
CA SER A 237 -4.29 -1.50 -8.91
C SER A 237 -4.60 -1.80 -7.45
N LEU A 238 -3.93 -1.11 -6.52
CA LEU A 238 -4.21 -1.20 -5.09
C LEU A 238 -5.59 -0.62 -4.74
N MET A 239 -5.99 0.45 -5.41
CA MET A 239 -7.26 1.13 -5.22
C MET A 239 -8.46 0.33 -5.71
N ALA A 240 -8.29 -0.44 -6.78
CA ALA A 240 -9.31 -1.39 -7.21
C ALA A 240 -9.68 -2.39 -6.08
N LYS A 241 -8.72 -2.76 -5.21
CA LYS A 241 -8.94 -3.67 -4.09
C LYS A 241 -9.73 -3.08 -2.93
N LEU A 242 -9.86 -1.75 -2.82
CA LEU A 242 -10.66 -1.13 -1.74
C LEU A 242 -12.15 -1.45 -1.82
N HIS A 243 -12.63 -1.94 -2.97
CA HIS A 243 -14.01 -2.41 -3.16
C HIS A 243 -14.21 -3.88 -2.75
N ASP A 244 -13.13 -4.63 -2.48
CA ASP A 244 -13.22 -6.01 -2.02
C ASP A 244 -13.80 -6.04 -0.58
N PRO A 245 -14.88 -6.79 -0.33
CA PRO A 245 -15.48 -6.90 1.01
C PRO A 245 -14.48 -7.32 2.10
N ARG A 246 -13.48 -8.16 1.77
CA ARG A 246 -12.44 -8.57 2.73
C ARG A 246 -11.55 -7.40 3.14
N VAL A 247 -11.20 -6.55 2.17
CA VAL A 247 -10.40 -5.33 2.40
C VAL A 247 -11.18 -4.32 3.23
N ARG A 248 -12.44 -4.09 2.86
CA ARG A 248 -13.30 -3.17 3.58
C ARG A 248 -13.47 -3.56 5.06
N ARG A 249 -13.70 -4.85 5.37
CA ARG A 249 -13.86 -5.33 6.75
C ARG A 249 -12.68 -4.98 7.67
N VAL A 250 -11.48 -4.82 7.12
CA VAL A 250 -10.27 -4.49 7.88
C VAL A 250 -9.94 -3.00 7.84
N ILE A 251 -10.03 -2.37 6.66
CA ILE A 251 -9.67 -0.96 6.48
C ILE A 251 -10.71 -0.03 7.10
N GLU A 252 -12.01 -0.34 7.02
CA GLU A 252 -13.07 0.53 7.54
C GLU A 252 -12.96 0.77 9.06
N PRO A 253 -12.82 -0.25 9.92
CA PRO A 253 -12.57 -0.03 11.35
C PRO A 253 -11.25 0.70 11.62
N LEU A 254 -10.22 0.44 10.81
CA LEU A 254 -8.91 1.07 10.96
C LEU A 254 -8.96 2.58 10.69
N LEU A 255 -9.72 2.99 9.67
CA LEU A 255 -9.96 4.40 9.35
C LEU A 255 -10.87 5.06 10.40
N ALA A 256 -11.84 4.30 10.94
CA ALA A 256 -12.75 4.80 11.95
C ALA A 256 -12.12 4.91 13.36
N GLY A 257 -10.88 4.43 13.55
CA GLY A 257 -10.14 4.51 14.80
C GLY A 257 -10.48 3.42 15.83
N ASP A 258 -11.18 2.35 15.42
CA ASP A 258 -11.52 1.24 16.30
C ASP A 258 -10.33 0.30 16.54
N VAL A 259 -10.12 -0.10 17.80
CA VAL A 259 -9.19 -1.19 18.14
C VAL A 259 -9.90 -2.51 17.90
N THR A 260 -9.65 -3.16 16.77
CA THR A 260 -10.31 -4.43 16.44
C THR A 260 -9.61 -5.62 17.13
N THR A 261 -10.34 -6.27 18.04
CA THR A 261 -10.00 -7.61 18.58
C THR A 261 -11.12 -8.58 18.18
N SER A 262 -10.95 -9.32 17.10
CA SER A 262 -11.75 -10.53 16.83
C SER A 262 -10.96 -11.52 15.99
N ASP A 263 -11.08 -12.81 16.33
CA ASP A 263 -10.33 -13.92 15.73
C ASP A 263 -10.74 -14.21 14.27
N THR A 264 -11.93 -13.76 13.85
CA THR A 264 -12.43 -13.92 12.46
C THR A 264 -11.65 -13.07 11.45
N TYR A 265 -10.87 -12.09 11.92
CA TYR A 265 -10.09 -11.19 11.08
C TYR A 265 -8.71 -11.73 10.70
N SER A 266 -8.26 -12.87 11.24
CA SER A 266 -6.88 -13.33 11.00
C SER A 266 -6.58 -13.58 9.51
N GLU A 267 -7.50 -14.22 8.77
CA GLU A 267 -7.32 -14.47 7.33
C GLU A 267 -7.42 -13.19 6.48
N ASP A 268 -8.40 -12.31 6.76
CA ASP A 268 -8.53 -11.04 6.04
C ASP A 268 -7.32 -10.13 6.32
N VAL A 269 -6.86 -10.04 7.57
CA VAL A 269 -5.66 -9.28 7.93
C VAL A 269 -4.42 -9.84 7.24
N GLN A 270 -4.28 -11.17 7.19
CA GLN A 270 -3.19 -11.81 6.46
C GLN A 270 -3.25 -11.46 4.98
N TYR A 271 -4.44 -11.53 4.38
CA TYR A 271 -4.65 -11.13 2.99
C TYR A 271 -4.21 -9.68 2.71
N LEU A 272 -4.50 -8.73 3.60
CA LEU A 272 -4.06 -7.34 3.43
C LEU A 272 -2.55 -7.16 3.64
N ARG A 273 -1.93 -7.98 4.50
CA ARG A 273 -0.46 -8.00 4.67
C ARG A 273 0.25 -8.55 3.45
N ASP A 274 -0.35 -9.52 2.78
CA ASP A 274 0.19 -10.12 1.55
C ASP A 274 0.03 -9.17 0.36
N LEU A 275 -1.10 -8.43 0.30
CA LEU A 275 -1.27 -7.32 -0.64
C LEU A 275 -0.34 -6.12 -0.36
N GLY A 276 0.34 -6.07 0.80
CA GLY A 276 1.15 -4.94 1.22
C GLY A 276 0.34 -3.71 1.66
N LEU A 277 -0.97 -3.84 1.85
CA LEU A 277 -1.86 -2.78 2.33
C LEU A 277 -1.70 -2.50 3.82
N CYS A 278 -1.46 -3.55 4.61
CA CYS A 278 -1.25 -3.47 6.05
C CYS A 278 0.18 -3.85 6.44
N ALA A 279 0.64 -3.26 7.53
CA ALA A 279 1.94 -3.61 8.09
C ALA A 279 1.98 -5.08 8.53
N VAL A 280 3.14 -5.71 8.29
CA VAL A 280 3.37 -7.12 8.58
C VAL A 280 3.30 -7.47 10.06
N ASN A 281 3.61 -6.50 10.94
CA ASN A 281 3.64 -6.66 12.39
C ASN A 281 2.47 -5.96 13.08
N ASN A 282 2.19 -6.42 14.30
CA ASN A 282 1.24 -5.76 15.19
C ASN A 282 1.85 -4.49 15.82
N PRO A 283 1.02 -3.50 16.23
CA PRO A 283 -0.42 -3.44 16.02
C PRO A 283 -0.76 -3.23 14.54
N LEU A 284 -1.96 -3.70 14.16
CA LEU A 284 -2.50 -3.57 12.81
C LEU A 284 -2.56 -2.09 12.42
N ARG A 285 -2.07 -1.77 11.21
CA ARG A 285 -2.04 -0.42 10.64
C ARG A 285 -1.86 -0.49 9.13
N VAL A 286 -2.21 0.58 8.42
CA VAL A 286 -1.82 0.74 7.00
C VAL A 286 -0.29 0.66 6.89
N ALA A 287 0.20 0.00 5.84
CA ALA A 287 1.62 -0.33 5.69
C ALA A 287 2.54 0.89 5.75
N ASN A 288 2.14 2.01 5.14
CA ASN A 288 2.95 3.23 5.09
C ASN A 288 2.09 4.50 4.95
N PRO A 289 2.64 5.69 5.27
CA PRO A 289 1.94 6.98 5.13
C PRO A 289 1.39 7.28 3.74
N ILE A 290 2.10 6.91 2.66
CA ILE A 290 1.63 7.18 1.29
C ILE A 290 0.35 6.40 0.98
N TYR A 291 0.33 5.10 1.27
CA TYR A 291 -0.86 4.28 1.04
C TYR A 291 -2.05 4.78 1.82
N ARG A 292 -1.82 5.23 3.03
CA ARG A 292 -2.88 5.80 3.83
C ARG A 292 -3.49 7.06 3.20
N GLU A 293 -2.64 7.96 2.71
CA GLU A 293 -3.10 9.16 2.03
C GLU A 293 -3.89 8.82 0.77
N VAL A 294 -3.37 7.87 -0.02
CA VAL A 294 -4.02 7.37 -1.24
C VAL A 294 -5.38 6.72 -0.92
N ILE A 295 -5.47 5.89 0.12
CA ILE A 295 -6.72 5.25 0.54
C ILE A 295 -7.77 6.31 0.89
N ALA A 296 -7.43 7.25 1.78
CA ALA A 296 -8.37 8.29 2.20
C ALA A 296 -8.86 9.11 1.00
N ARG A 297 -7.94 9.47 0.10
CA ARG A 297 -8.26 10.26 -1.09
C ARG A 297 -9.15 9.52 -2.07
N VAL A 298 -8.88 8.25 -2.35
CA VAL A 298 -9.70 7.45 -3.27
C VAL A 298 -11.10 7.22 -2.71
N LEU A 299 -11.21 6.92 -1.42
CA LEU A 299 -12.51 6.72 -0.77
C LEU A 299 -13.33 7.99 -0.69
N ALA A 300 -12.68 9.16 -0.68
CA ALA A 300 -13.34 10.45 -0.65
C ALA A 300 -13.47 11.13 -2.03
N GLY A 301 -13.07 10.46 -3.12
CA GLY A 301 -13.02 11.08 -4.45
C GLY A 301 -14.37 11.56 -4.99
N SER A 302 -15.48 10.93 -4.60
CA SER A 302 -16.84 11.40 -4.94
C SER A 302 -17.21 12.71 -4.24
N VAL A 303 -16.63 12.96 -3.06
CA VAL A 303 -16.84 14.19 -2.29
C VAL A 303 -16.10 15.35 -2.94
N GLU A 304 -14.85 15.13 -3.40
CA GLU A 304 -14.03 16.19 -4.03
C GLU A 304 -14.77 16.87 -5.20
N ILE A 305 -15.54 16.11 -5.99
CA ILE A 305 -16.32 16.61 -7.14
C ILE A 305 -17.45 17.55 -6.70
N GLN A 306 -17.96 17.42 -5.47
CA GLN A 306 -19.09 18.17 -4.94
C GLN A 306 -18.66 19.43 -4.16
N VAL A 307 -17.36 19.61 -3.92
CA VAL A 307 -16.85 20.76 -3.17
C VAL A 307 -16.56 21.92 -4.13
N GLU A 308 -17.46 22.91 -4.17
CA GLU A 308 -17.31 24.14 -4.97
C GLU A 308 -16.56 25.25 -4.23
N ALA A 309 -15.57 24.89 -3.40
CA ALA A 309 -14.81 25.85 -2.61
C ALA A 309 -13.69 26.49 -3.47
N GLU A 310 -13.59 27.83 -3.47
CA GLU A 310 -12.48 28.56 -4.11
C GLU A 310 -11.30 28.64 -3.12
N PRO A 311 -10.16 27.92 -3.32
CA PRO A 311 -9.10 27.81 -2.33
C PRO A 311 -8.50 29.16 -1.91
N LYS A 312 -8.39 30.11 -2.84
CA LYS A 312 -7.87 31.46 -2.57
C LYS A 312 -8.71 32.25 -1.58
N SER A 313 -9.99 31.93 -1.45
CA SER A 313 -10.89 32.63 -0.52
C SER A 313 -10.59 32.33 0.95
N PHE A 314 -9.85 31.26 1.23
CA PHE A 314 -9.40 30.87 2.57
C PHE A 314 -8.03 31.42 2.93
N VAL A 315 -7.42 32.26 2.09
CA VAL A 315 -6.12 32.85 2.35
C VAL A 315 -6.30 34.29 2.81
N LEU A 316 -5.80 34.60 3.99
CA LEU A 316 -5.81 35.95 4.56
C LEU A 316 -4.85 36.87 3.79
N PRO A 317 -5.02 38.20 3.88
CA PRO A 317 -4.13 39.16 3.22
C PRO A 317 -2.63 39.01 3.58
N ASP A 318 -2.32 38.45 4.75
CA ASP A 318 -0.94 38.16 5.20
C ASP A 318 -0.40 36.82 4.69
N GLY A 319 -1.15 36.11 3.84
CA GLY A 319 -0.78 34.84 3.25
C GLY A 319 -1.06 33.61 4.12
N ARG A 320 -1.60 33.77 5.32
CA ARG A 320 -1.98 32.65 6.20
C ARG A 320 -3.32 32.03 5.80
N LEU A 321 -3.53 30.77 6.19
CA LEU A 321 -4.80 30.08 6.02
C LEU A 321 -5.79 30.51 7.11
N ASP A 322 -6.97 30.99 6.69
CA ASP A 322 -8.14 31.27 7.53
C ASP A 322 -8.84 29.95 7.89
N PHE A 323 -8.29 29.26 8.89
CA PHE A 323 -8.79 27.97 9.32
C PHE A 323 -10.18 28.06 9.97
N ASP A 324 -10.49 29.18 10.62
CA ASP A 324 -11.80 29.42 11.21
C ASP A 324 -12.88 29.54 10.13
N ARG A 325 -12.59 30.26 9.03
CA ARG A 325 -13.48 30.29 7.87
C ARG A 325 -13.64 28.91 7.25
N LEU A 326 -12.56 28.14 7.15
CA LEU A 326 -12.61 26.75 6.67
C LEU A 326 -13.61 25.91 7.46
N LEU A 327 -13.53 25.94 8.79
CA LEU A 327 -14.46 25.18 9.64
C LEU A 327 -15.92 25.65 9.51
N ARG A 328 -16.14 26.96 9.37
CA ARG A 328 -17.48 27.53 9.15
C ARG A 328 -18.06 27.12 7.80
N GLU A 329 -17.27 27.17 6.73
CA GLU A 329 -17.73 26.75 5.40
C GLU A 329 -17.93 25.23 5.32
N PHE A 330 -17.06 24.45 5.97
CA PHE A 330 -17.29 23.01 6.13
C PHE A 330 -18.61 22.72 6.84
N THR A 331 -18.95 23.50 7.88
CA THR A 331 -20.23 23.35 8.59
C THR A 331 -21.43 23.57 7.66
N VAL A 332 -21.37 24.59 6.79
CA VAL A 332 -22.42 24.87 5.81
C VAL A 332 -22.51 23.74 4.79
N PHE A 333 -21.37 23.31 4.25
CA PHE A 333 -21.28 22.19 3.31
C PHE A 333 -21.83 20.89 3.90
N TRP A 334 -21.46 20.56 5.13
CA TRP A 334 -21.91 19.37 5.84
C TRP A 334 -23.43 19.37 6.06
N ARG A 335 -24.03 20.52 6.40
CA ARG A 335 -25.49 20.66 6.51
C ARG A 335 -26.22 20.40 5.19
N GLN A 336 -25.62 20.80 4.07
CA GLN A 336 -26.26 20.70 2.75
C GLN A 336 -26.07 19.32 2.11
N HIS A 337 -24.91 18.71 2.28
CA HIS A 337 -24.49 17.53 1.52
C HIS A 337 -24.12 16.32 2.38
N GLY A 338 -23.90 16.49 3.70
CA GLY A 338 -23.33 15.46 4.58
C GLY A 338 -24.08 14.13 4.56
N GLU A 339 -25.42 14.15 4.64
CA GLU A 339 -26.22 12.91 4.63
C GLU A 339 -26.11 12.16 3.29
N VAL A 340 -26.22 12.86 2.17
CA VAL A 340 -26.13 12.27 0.82
C VAL A 340 -24.73 11.71 0.57
N LEU A 341 -23.69 12.47 0.93
CA LEU A 341 -22.30 12.06 0.74
C LEU A 341 -21.94 10.87 1.62
N THR A 342 -22.35 10.86 2.89
CA THR A 342 -22.08 9.72 3.78
C THR A 342 -22.81 8.45 3.36
N ALA A 343 -24.02 8.56 2.80
CA ALA A 343 -24.74 7.42 2.23
C ALA A 343 -24.08 6.85 0.97
N GLY A 344 -23.48 7.71 0.14
CA GLY A 344 -22.82 7.33 -1.11
C GLY A 344 -21.42 6.74 -0.94
N VAL A 345 -20.77 6.94 0.20
CA VAL A 345 -19.43 6.40 0.47
C VAL A 345 -19.53 4.94 0.91
N PRO A 346 -18.83 3.99 0.26
CA PRO A 346 -18.87 2.59 0.66
C PRO A 346 -18.44 2.38 2.11
N TYR A 347 -17.49 3.15 2.63
CA TYR A 347 -16.96 3.06 3.99
C TYR A 347 -17.82 3.86 4.99
N HIS A 348 -19.05 3.43 5.22
CA HIS A 348 -20.06 4.12 6.05
C HIS A 348 -19.55 4.50 7.45
N GLU A 349 -18.76 3.65 8.11
CA GLU A 349 -18.31 3.92 9.47
C GLU A 349 -17.28 5.05 9.54
N ALA A 350 -16.46 5.21 8.49
CA ALA A 350 -15.46 6.28 8.38
C ALA A 350 -15.93 7.46 7.51
N ALA A 351 -17.14 7.40 6.96
CA ALA A 351 -17.62 8.34 5.95
C ALA A 351 -17.57 9.83 6.39
N PRO A 352 -17.98 10.21 7.62
CA PRO A 352 -17.89 11.60 8.05
C PRO A 352 -16.46 12.16 8.05
N GLN A 353 -15.50 11.34 8.51
CA GLN A 353 -14.09 11.69 8.53
C GLN A 353 -13.55 11.83 7.09
N LEU A 354 -13.94 10.91 6.19
CA LEU A 354 -13.57 10.96 4.77
C LEU A 354 -14.10 12.22 4.08
N VAL A 355 -15.34 12.63 4.37
CA VAL A 355 -15.93 13.86 3.82
C VAL A 355 -15.17 15.10 4.29
N PHE A 356 -14.84 15.20 5.58
CA PHE A 356 -14.04 16.31 6.10
C PHE A 356 -12.63 16.33 5.51
N MET A 357 -12.00 15.16 5.39
CA MET A 357 -10.69 15.03 4.75
C MET A 357 -10.70 15.49 3.28
N ALA A 358 -11.73 15.14 2.50
CA ALA A 358 -11.86 15.62 1.12
C ALA A 358 -12.10 17.13 1.05
N PHE A 359 -12.97 17.67 1.92
CA PHE A 359 -13.20 19.12 1.98
C PHE A 359 -11.91 19.88 2.28
N LEU A 360 -11.18 19.43 3.31
CA LEU A 360 -9.86 19.98 3.64
C LEU A 360 -8.90 19.88 2.46
N GLN A 361 -8.85 18.74 1.78
CA GLN A 361 -7.97 18.55 0.63
C GLN A 361 -8.27 19.56 -0.48
N CYS A 362 -9.55 19.77 -0.83
CA CYS A 362 -9.94 20.74 -1.85
C CYS A 362 -9.50 22.17 -1.51
N VAL A 363 -9.63 22.57 -0.24
CA VAL A 363 -9.24 23.91 0.22
C VAL A 363 -7.71 24.04 0.31
N VAL A 364 -7.03 23.05 0.87
CA VAL A 364 -5.59 23.10 1.15
C VAL A 364 -4.73 22.87 -0.11
N ASN A 365 -5.23 22.14 -1.10
CA ASN A 365 -4.53 21.91 -2.38
C ASN A 365 -4.20 23.21 -3.15
N GLY A 366 -4.76 24.36 -2.75
CA GLY A 366 -4.39 25.68 -3.28
C GLY A 366 -2.99 26.18 -2.89
N GLY A 367 -2.25 25.48 -2.01
CA GLY A 367 -0.89 25.87 -1.63
C GLY A 367 -0.26 25.16 -0.43
N GLY A 368 -0.99 24.32 0.31
CA GLY A 368 -0.51 23.63 1.52
C GLY A 368 -0.56 22.10 1.43
N PHE A 369 -0.37 21.44 2.57
CA PHE A 369 -0.32 19.98 2.72
C PHE A 369 -1.25 19.53 3.86
N VAL A 370 -1.86 18.35 3.71
CA VAL A 370 -2.65 17.69 4.76
C VAL A 370 -1.98 16.35 5.09
N ASP A 371 -1.19 16.31 6.14
CA ASP A 371 -0.64 15.06 6.65
C ASP A 371 -1.69 14.33 7.47
N ARG A 372 -1.66 13.01 7.41
CA ARG A 372 -2.60 12.15 8.15
C ARG A 372 -1.79 11.32 9.14
N GLU A 373 -2.13 11.26 10.44
CA GLU A 373 -1.56 10.35 11.49
C GLU A 373 -2.65 9.39 12.10
N TYR A 374 -2.54 8.06 11.99
CA TYR A 374 -3.59 7.05 12.28
C TYR A 374 -2.82 6.12 13.20
N GLY A 375 -2.86 6.42 14.48
CA GLY A 375 -2.15 5.65 15.47
C GLY A 375 -3.10 4.64 16.10
N VAL A 376 -3.08 3.38 15.64
CA VAL A 376 -3.60 2.31 16.49
C VAL A 376 -2.74 2.25 17.76
N GLY A 377 -3.37 2.57 18.90
CA GLY A 377 -2.84 2.32 20.24
C GLY A 377 -1.86 3.36 20.83
N ARG A 378 -1.62 4.52 20.21
CA ARG A 378 -0.71 5.55 20.78
C ARG A 378 -1.19 7.01 20.73
N GLY A 379 -2.48 7.28 20.49
CA GLY A 379 -3.06 8.62 20.63
C GLY A 379 -2.33 9.70 19.80
N ARG A 380 -2.43 9.60 18.47
CA ARG A 380 -1.97 10.63 17.54
C ARG A 380 -3.14 11.08 16.69
N ILE A 381 -3.16 12.37 16.36
CA ILE A 381 -4.31 13.03 15.74
C ILE A 381 -4.47 12.66 14.29
N ASP A 382 -5.70 12.74 13.80
CA ASP A 382 -6.01 12.31 12.45
C ASP A 382 -5.33 13.14 11.37
N LEU A 383 -5.22 14.47 11.55
CA LEU A 383 -4.80 15.41 10.50
C LEU A 383 -3.91 16.56 10.98
N LEU A 384 -2.81 16.83 10.27
CA LEU A 384 -2.00 18.05 10.42
C LEU A 384 -2.03 18.83 9.10
N VAL A 385 -2.54 20.06 9.15
CA VAL A 385 -2.52 20.97 7.99
C VAL A 385 -1.27 21.83 8.08
N ARG A 386 -0.47 21.85 7.00
CA ARG A 386 0.71 22.69 6.84
C ARG A 386 0.48 23.69 5.72
N TRP A 387 0.44 24.97 6.05
CA TRP A 387 0.24 26.04 5.07
C TRP A 387 1.50 26.91 4.98
N PRO A 388 2.12 27.06 3.79
CA PRO A 388 3.26 27.94 3.63
C PRO A 388 2.79 29.39 3.57
N TYR A 389 3.48 30.27 4.28
CA TYR A 389 3.26 31.71 4.21
C TYR A 389 4.59 32.46 4.24
N GLN A 390 4.58 33.74 3.87
CA GLN A 390 5.75 34.61 3.89
C GLN A 390 5.73 35.46 5.16
N ASP A 391 6.84 35.43 5.90
CA ASP A 391 7.05 36.26 7.09
C ASP A 391 8.43 36.93 6.96
N GLN A 392 8.46 38.25 6.79
CA GLN A 392 9.71 39.01 6.60
C GLN A 392 10.62 38.43 5.49
N GLU A 393 10.04 38.12 4.33
CA GLU A 393 10.71 37.48 3.17
C GLU A 393 11.23 36.05 3.42
N GLN A 394 10.92 35.46 4.58
CA GLN A 394 11.21 34.06 4.86
C GLN A 394 9.95 33.21 4.73
N ARG A 395 10.07 32.10 4.01
CA ARG A 395 9.00 31.10 3.96
C ARG A 395 8.89 30.40 5.32
N ARG A 396 7.70 30.41 5.91
CA ARG A 396 7.36 29.73 7.16
C ARG A 396 6.18 28.80 6.96
N TRP A 397 5.99 27.89 7.93
CA TRP A 397 4.87 26.96 7.97
C TRP A 397 3.91 27.36 9.08
N GLN A 398 2.65 27.56 8.72
CA GLN A 398 1.53 27.59 9.67
C GLN A 398 1.03 26.16 9.84
N LEU A 399 0.85 25.74 11.08
CA LEU A 399 0.44 24.38 11.43
C LEU A 399 -0.92 24.41 12.12
N HIS A 400 -1.86 23.59 11.67
CA HIS A 400 -3.14 23.36 12.34
C HIS A 400 -3.29 21.87 12.66
N ALA A 401 -3.40 21.57 13.96
CA ALA A 401 -3.64 20.22 14.45
C ALA A 401 -5.14 19.96 14.57
N VAL A 402 -5.65 18.97 13.83
CA VAL A 402 -7.07 18.56 13.87
C VAL A 402 -7.26 17.09 14.28
N GLU A 403 -8.00 16.87 15.35
CA GLU A 403 -8.46 15.56 15.85
C GLU A 403 -9.90 15.31 15.37
N LEU A 404 -10.21 14.11 14.88
CA LEU A 404 -11.57 13.73 14.49
C LEU A 404 -12.08 12.63 15.43
N LYS A 405 -13.30 12.78 15.94
CA LYS A 405 -13.99 11.71 16.68
C LYS A 405 -15.37 11.45 16.13
N LEU A 406 -15.77 10.20 16.19
CA LEU A 406 -17.13 9.76 15.92
C LEU A 406 -17.83 9.54 17.27
N TRP A 407 -18.99 10.16 17.46
CA TRP A 407 -19.88 9.86 18.57
C TRP A 407 -20.97 8.91 18.09
N ARG A 408 -20.85 7.64 18.48
CA ARG A 408 -21.76 6.57 18.05
C ARG A 408 -22.90 6.33 19.04
N GLU A 409 -23.92 5.63 18.58
CA GLU A 409 -25.02 5.15 19.44
C GLU A 409 -24.45 4.32 20.60
N ASN A 410 -24.99 4.53 21.80
CA ASN A 410 -24.58 3.84 23.03
C ASN A 410 -23.11 4.03 23.45
N GLN A 411 -22.39 5.02 22.90
CA GLN A 411 -21.07 5.43 23.37
C GLN A 411 -21.14 6.74 24.18
N ALA A 412 -20.23 6.89 25.14
CA ALA A 412 -20.03 8.16 25.85
C ALA A 412 -19.56 9.25 24.88
N ASP A 413 -19.81 10.51 25.25
CA ASP A 413 -19.31 11.66 24.47
C ASP A 413 -17.77 11.59 24.39
N PRO A 414 -17.19 11.49 23.17
CA PRO A 414 -15.75 11.30 23.00
C PRO A 414 -14.94 12.58 23.25
N LEU A 415 -15.57 13.70 23.67
CA LEU A 415 -14.91 14.97 23.95
C LEU A 415 -13.68 14.82 24.85
N SER A 416 -13.83 14.17 26.02
CA SER A 416 -12.73 14.02 26.98
C SER A 416 -11.55 13.27 26.38
N ASP A 417 -11.81 12.17 25.69
CA ASP A 417 -10.78 11.35 25.05
C ASP A 417 -10.09 12.09 23.91
N GLY A 418 -10.86 12.86 23.12
CA GLY A 418 -10.34 13.73 22.07
C GLY A 418 -9.41 14.81 22.60
N LEU A 419 -9.77 15.47 23.72
CA LEU A 419 -8.94 16.49 24.35
C LEU A 419 -7.61 15.92 24.88
N VAL A 420 -7.63 14.74 25.50
CA VAL A 420 -6.41 14.07 25.99
C VAL A 420 -5.46 13.73 24.84
N GLN A 421 -5.99 13.21 23.74
CA GLN A 421 -5.17 12.83 22.58
C GLN A 421 -4.60 14.05 21.86
N LEU A 422 -5.42 15.09 21.68
CA LEU A 422 -4.99 16.34 21.06
C LEU A 422 -3.92 17.05 21.92
N ASP A 423 -4.05 17.06 23.25
CA ASP A 423 -3.07 17.70 24.15
C ASP A 423 -1.65 17.14 23.97
N GLY A 424 -1.52 15.81 23.97
CA GLY A 424 -0.24 15.15 23.79
C GLY A 424 0.38 15.39 22.41
N TYR A 425 -0.43 15.71 21.40
CA TYR A 425 0.08 16.06 20.07
C TYR A 425 0.49 17.52 19.95
N LEU A 426 -0.33 18.43 20.47
CA LEU A 426 0.00 19.84 20.55
C LEU A 426 1.32 20.05 21.30
N GLU A 427 1.57 19.27 22.36
CA GLU A 427 2.87 19.25 23.04
C GLU A 427 4.02 18.86 22.12
N ARG A 428 3.90 17.76 21.36
CA ARG A 428 4.94 17.30 20.42
C ARG A 428 5.23 18.30 19.31
N LEU A 429 4.22 19.01 18.84
CA LEU A 429 4.34 20.02 17.79
C LEU A 429 4.70 21.42 18.33
N GLY A 430 4.69 21.62 19.65
CA GLY A 430 4.86 22.93 20.27
C GLY A 430 3.74 23.92 19.92
N LEU A 431 2.53 23.42 19.68
CA LEU A 431 1.38 24.26 19.32
C LEU A 431 0.55 24.66 20.55
N PRO A 432 0.10 25.92 20.64
CA PRO A 432 -0.70 26.41 21.76
C PRO A 432 -2.19 26.10 21.61
N GLU A 433 -2.63 25.75 20.40
CA GLU A 433 -4.04 25.55 20.06
C GLU A 433 -4.24 24.42 19.05
N GLY A 434 -5.44 23.83 19.06
CA GLY A 434 -5.85 22.80 18.11
C GLY A 434 -7.36 22.76 17.88
N VAL A 435 -7.79 21.86 17.01
CA VAL A 435 -9.20 21.69 16.63
C VAL A 435 -9.63 20.26 16.89
N LEU A 436 -10.82 20.09 17.47
CA LEU A 436 -11.47 18.80 17.66
C LEU A 436 -12.80 18.78 16.93
N VAL A 437 -12.93 17.95 15.90
CA VAL A 437 -14.18 17.77 15.15
C VAL A 437 -14.88 16.51 15.65
N LEU A 438 -16.08 16.66 16.19
CA LEU A 438 -16.92 15.59 16.71
C LEU A 438 -18.10 15.36 15.77
N PHE A 439 -18.14 14.22 15.09
CA PHE A 439 -19.25 13.82 14.24
C PHE A 439 -20.27 13.02 15.06
N ASP A 440 -21.47 13.59 15.29
CA ASP A 440 -22.53 12.95 16.06
C ASP A 440 -23.42 12.08 15.17
N ARG A 441 -23.18 10.76 15.20
CA ARG A 441 -23.91 9.78 14.40
C ARG A 441 -25.13 9.20 15.12
N ARG A 442 -25.49 9.72 16.30
CA ARG A 442 -26.61 9.18 17.07
C ARG A 442 -27.94 9.53 16.42
N ALA A 443 -28.92 8.64 16.52
CA ALA A 443 -30.23 8.85 15.89
C ALA A 443 -30.93 10.14 16.37
N GLN A 444 -30.69 10.54 17.63
CA GLN A 444 -31.26 11.75 18.24
C GLN A 444 -30.59 13.06 17.77
N SER A 445 -29.37 13.01 17.23
CA SER A 445 -28.64 14.22 16.80
C SER A 445 -29.26 14.85 15.55
N ARG A 446 -29.96 14.06 14.72
CA ARG A 446 -30.66 14.50 13.49
C ARG A 446 -31.71 15.59 13.72
N ALA A 447 -32.12 15.81 14.97
CA ALA A 447 -33.08 16.86 15.36
C ALA A 447 -32.40 18.21 15.72
N THR A 448 -31.07 18.25 15.85
CA THR A 448 -30.31 19.47 16.20
C THR A 448 -29.63 20.02 14.94
N PRO A 449 -29.64 21.33 14.66
CA PRO A 449 -28.92 21.87 13.51
C PRO A 449 -27.41 21.52 13.64
N PRO A 450 -26.79 20.88 12.62
CA PRO A 450 -25.38 20.50 12.67
C PRO A 450 -24.49 21.73 12.88
N GLY A 451 -23.29 21.61 13.45
CA GLY A 451 -22.32 22.71 13.44
C GLY A 451 -22.43 23.69 14.59
N ARG A 452 -22.14 23.19 15.79
CA ARG A 452 -21.94 24.00 16.99
C ARG A 452 -20.44 24.15 17.26
N PHE A 453 -20.01 25.38 17.49
CA PHE A 453 -18.66 25.69 17.93
C PHE A 453 -18.64 25.87 19.46
N GLU A 454 -17.70 25.21 20.12
CA GLU A 454 -17.44 25.31 21.55
C GLU A 454 -15.94 25.60 21.75
N GLN A 455 -15.60 26.28 22.83
CA GLN A 455 -14.21 26.45 23.27
C GLN A 455 -13.96 25.53 24.46
N ALA A 456 -12.86 24.80 24.41
CA ALA A 456 -12.42 23.90 25.48
C ALA A 456 -10.95 24.14 25.80
N LEU A 457 -10.53 23.65 26.96
CA LEU A 457 -9.12 23.63 27.35
C LEU A 457 -8.68 22.18 27.55
N THR A 458 -7.46 21.88 27.12
CA THR A 458 -6.82 20.62 27.49
C THR A 458 -6.40 20.62 28.97
N ALA A 459 -5.99 19.45 29.49
CA ALA A 459 -5.46 19.34 30.84
C ALA A 459 -4.22 20.23 31.07
N SER A 460 -3.41 20.44 30.03
CA SER A 460 -2.25 21.33 30.05
C SER A 460 -2.58 22.80 29.79
N GLY A 461 -3.86 23.17 29.64
CA GLY A 461 -4.31 24.55 29.42
C GLY A 461 -4.18 25.07 27.98
N ARG A 462 -4.04 24.19 26.99
CA ARG A 462 -4.02 24.57 25.56
C ARG A 462 -5.44 24.80 25.05
N SER A 463 -5.60 25.78 24.15
CA SER A 463 -6.91 26.15 23.61
C SER A 463 -7.39 25.14 22.57
N VAL A 464 -8.66 24.74 22.62
CA VAL A 464 -9.24 23.83 21.62
C VAL A 464 -10.56 24.38 21.11
N THR A 465 -10.63 24.61 19.80
CA THR A 465 -11.89 24.85 19.10
C THR A 465 -12.56 23.51 18.84
N VAL A 466 -13.71 23.28 19.44
CA VAL A 466 -14.51 22.05 19.26
C VAL A 466 -15.63 22.33 18.27
N LEU A 467 -15.67 21.57 17.17
CA LEU A 467 -16.73 21.61 16.18
C LEU A 467 -17.58 20.33 16.30
N ARG A 468 -18.85 20.46 16.68
CA ARG A 468 -19.81 19.33 16.71
C ARG A 468 -20.72 19.37 15.48
N VAL A 469 -20.71 18.32 14.66
CA VAL A 469 -21.39 18.23 13.35
C VAL A 469 -22.12 16.92 13.12
#